data_AF-A0A2R7M401-F1
#
_entry.id   AF-A0A2R7M401-F1
#
_cell.length_a   1.000
_cell.length_b   1.000
_cell.length_c   1.000
_cell.angle_alpha   90.00
_cell.angle_beta   90.00
_cell.angle_gamma   90.00
#
_symmetry.space_group_name_H-M   'P 1'
#
loop_
_entity.id
_entity.type
_entity.pdbx_description
1 polymer ?
#
loop_
_entity_poly.entity_id
_entity_poly.type
_entity_poly.pdbx_seq_one_letter_code
_entity_poly.pdbx_strand_id
1 'polypeptide(L)'
;MKKITTLTLLMVSLFAAAQQETIDQKVNALLKKMTLEEKIGQLNQYSNDNSITGPITINPNKQAEIKNGLVGSMLNVTGAESTKNYQKLAMQSRLKIPMLFGQDVIHGYKTTFPIP
;
A
#
# COMPACT_ATOMS: atom_id res chain seq x y z
N MET A 1 39.22 -32.27 12.47
CA MET A 1 38.12 -32.32 11.48
C MET A 1 36.82 -31.70 12.00
N LYS A 2 36.22 -32.19 13.11
CA LYS A 2 34.95 -31.65 13.65
C LYS A 2 34.94 -30.12 13.87
N LYS A 3 36.00 -29.53 14.45
CA LYS A 3 36.11 -28.06 14.69
C LYS A 3 36.09 -27.23 13.41
N ILE A 4 36.67 -27.74 12.32
CA ILE A 4 36.69 -27.05 11.02
C ILE A 4 35.27 -27.08 10.43
N THR A 5 34.59 -28.23 10.47
CA THR A 5 33.21 -28.35 10.01
C THR A 5 32.25 -27.46 10.79
N THR A 6 32.44 -27.32 12.11
CA THR A 6 31.63 -26.41 12.94
C THR A 6 31.87 -24.94 12.59
N LEU A 7 33.11 -24.55 12.30
CA LEU A 7 33.45 -23.18 11.93
C LEU A 7 32.90 -22.81 10.54
N THR A 8 32.96 -23.74 9.58
CA THR A 8 32.37 -23.53 8.24
C THR A 8 30.85 -23.40 8.33
N LEU A 9 30.20 -24.21 9.17
CA LEU A 9 28.75 -24.16 9.37
C LEU A 9 28.31 -22.84 10.03
N LEU A 10 29.11 -22.33 10.97
CA LEU A 10 28.88 -21.04 11.63
C LEU A 10 29.07 -19.84 10.69
N MET A 11 30.03 -19.91 9.77
CA MET A 11 30.19 -18.88 8.73
C MET A 11 29.03 -18.88 7.74
N VAL A 12 28.58 -20.06 7.29
CA VAL A 12 27.44 -20.16 6.35
C VAL A 12 26.15 -19.59 6.95
N SER A 13 25.90 -19.78 8.25
CA SER A 13 24.74 -19.19 8.92
C SER A 13 24.83 -17.67 9.07
N LEU A 14 26.03 -17.11 9.27
CA LEU A 14 26.26 -15.67 9.32
C LEU A 14 26.07 -14.98 7.96
N PHE A 15 26.49 -15.61 6.86
CA PHE A 15 26.28 -15.08 5.51
C PHE A 15 24.80 -15.12 5.09
N ALA A 16 24.06 -16.17 5.47
CA ALA A 16 22.62 -16.26 5.19
C ALA A 16 21.80 -15.21 5.96
N ALA A 17 22.20 -14.87 7.19
CA ALA A 17 21.53 -13.85 8.00
C ALA A 17 21.76 -12.42 7.50
N ALA A 18 22.80 -12.17 6.69
CA ALA A 18 23.16 -10.83 6.19
C ALA A 18 22.47 -10.45 4.87
N GLN A 19 21.85 -11.40 4.16
CA GLN A 19 21.21 -11.14 2.87
C GLN A 19 19.80 -10.56 3.05
N GLN A 20 19.72 -9.24 3.31
CA GLN A 20 18.43 -8.53 3.31
C GLN A 20 17.89 -8.45 1.87
N GLU A 21 16.66 -8.91 1.64
CA GLU A 21 16.02 -8.71 0.33
C GLU A 21 15.87 -7.22 0.02
N THR A 22 16.26 -6.85 -1.20
CA THR A 22 16.04 -5.50 -1.77
C THR A 22 14.55 -5.22 -1.92
N ILE A 23 14.18 -3.94 -2.03
CA ILE A 23 12.79 -3.53 -2.30
C ILE A 23 12.30 -4.16 -3.60
N ASP A 24 13.12 -4.15 -4.65
CA ASP A 24 12.77 -4.75 -5.94
C ASP A 24 12.49 -6.25 -5.84
N GLN A 25 13.28 -6.99 -5.06
CA GLN A 25 13.02 -8.41 -4.81
C GLN A 25 11.68 -8.62 -4.10
N LYS A 26 11.36 -7.82 -3.08
CA LYS A 26 10.09 -7.88 -2.35
C LYS A 26 8.90 -7.53 -3.24
N VAL A 27 9.01 -6.48 -4.04
CA VAL A 27 7.97 -6.05 -5.00
C VAL A 27 7.77 -7.12 -6.06
N ASN A 28 8.84 -7.65 -6.64
CA ASN A 28 8.74 -8.74 -7.63
C ASN A 28 8.10 -10.00 -7.04
N ALA A 29 8.44 -10.37 -5.81
CA ALA A 29 7.81 -11.49 -5.11
C ALA A 29 6.31 -11.26 -4.87
N LEU A 30 5.90 -10.01 -4.56
CA LEU A 30 4.49 -9.64 -4.41
C LEU A 30 3.75 -9.66 -5.76
N LEU A 31 4.30 -9.04 -6.80
CA LEU A 31 3.72 -9.00 -8.15
C LEU A 31 3.50 -10.39 -8.75
N LYS A 32 4.37 -11.36 -8.42
CA LYS A 32 4.20 -12.77 -8.82
C LYS A 32 3.02 -13.46 -8.14
N LYS A 33 2.61 -12.99 -6.95
CA LYS A 33 1.44 -13.53 -6.23
C LYS A 33 0.12 -12.93 -6.71
N MET A 34 0.16 -11.82 -7.45
CA MET A 34 -1.04 -11.08 -7.86
C MET A 34 -1.68 -11.65 -9.12
N THR A 35 -3.02 -11.62 -9.17
CA THR A 35 -3.78 -11.83 -10.41
C THR A 35 -3.67 -10.60 -11.31
N LEU A 36 -4.18 -10.70 -12.55
CA LEU A 36 -4.20 -9.55 -13.46
C LEU A 36 -5.12 -8.45 -12.93
N GLU A 37 -6.28 -8.82 -12.38
CA GLU A 37 -7.28 -7.92 -11.83
C GLU A 37 -6.73 -7.14 -10.63
N GLU A 38 -5.99 -7.81 -9.74
CA GLU A 38 -5.33 -7.12 -8.61
C GLU A 38 -4.26 -6.15 -9.08
N LYS A 39 -3.51 -6.47 -10.16
CA LYS A 39 -2.52 -5.55 -10.74
C LYS A 39 -3.19 -4.32 -11.34
N ILE A 40 -4.28 -4.50 -12.07
CA ILE A 40 -5.11 -3.40 -12.59
C ILE A 40 -5.67 -2.58 -11.43
N GLY A 41 -6.13 -3.24 -10.37
CA GLY A 41 -6.63 -2.59 -9.15
C GLY A 41 -5.62 -1.66 -8.50
N GLN A 42 -4.33 -2.02 -8.49
CA GLN A 42 -3.28 -1.14 -7.97
C GLN A 42 -3.11 0.17 -8.75
N LEU A 43 -3.56 0.23 -10.00
CA LEU A 43 -3.53 1.43 -10.84
C LEU A 43 -4.80 2.29 -10.68
N ASN A 44 -5.79 1.82 -9.93
CA ASN A 44 -7.05 2.50 -9.74
C ASN A 44 -7.00 3.47 -8.54
N GLN A 45 -7.46 4.70 -8.76
CA GLN A 45 -7.57 5.75 -7.76
C GLN A 45 -9.00 6.26 -7.67
N TYR A 46 -9.60 6.19 -6.48
CA TYR A 46 -10.90 6.76 -6.21
C TYR A 46 -10.81 8.02 -5.36
N SER A 47 -11.88 8.82 -5.34
CA SER A 47 -12.01 9.96 -4.43
C SER A 47 -13.02 9.65 -3.33
N ASN A 48 -12.88 10.35 -2.20
CA ASN A 48 -13.93 10.41 -1.20
C ASN A 48 -15.18 11.10 -1.77
N ASP A 49 -16.38 10.65 -1.38
CA ASP A 49 -17.65 11.16 -1.91
C ASP A 49 -18.05 12.52 -1.30
N ASN A 50 -17.44 12.89 -0.16
CA ASN A 50 -17.82 14.08 0.61
C ASN A 50 -16.83 15.25 0.47
N SER A 51 -15.77 15.10 -0.31
CA SER A 51 -14.74 16.14 -0.52
C SER A 51 -14.23 16.03 -1.95
N ILE A 52 -14.81 16.84 -2.84
CA ILE A 52 -14.72 16.65 -4.28
C ILE A 52 -14.19 17.93 -4.93
N THR A 53 -13.22 17.78 -5.84
CA THR A 53 -12.62 18.86 -6.63
C THR A 53 -13.06 18.82 -8.11
N GLY A 54 -14.00 17.93 -8.45
CA GLY A 54 -14.52 17.67 -9.80
C GLY A 54 -15.95 17.06 -9.78
N PRO A 55 -16.46 16.52 -10.89
CA PRO A 55 -17.81 15.95 -10.97
C PRO A 55 -17.98 14.70 -10.10
N ILE A 56 -19.17 14.55 -9.50
CA ILE A 56 -19.47 13.43 -8.59
C ILE A 56 -19.51 12.11 -9.36
N THR A 57 -18.66 11.17 -8.98
CA THR A 57 -18.74 9.78 -9.42
C THR A 57 -19.13 8.90 -8.23
N ILE A 58 -20.43 8.72 -8.02
CA ILE A 58 -20.92 7.84 -6.96
C ILE A 58 -20.69 6.39 -7.40
N ASN A 59 -19.77 5.71 -6.73
CA ASN A 59 -19.59 4.27 -6.89
C ASN A 59 -20.14 3.55 -5.64
N PRO A 60 -21.34 2.95 -5.71
CA PRO A 60 -21.93 2.23 -4.57
C PRO A 60 -21.10 0.99 -4.15
N ASN A 61 -20.24 0.47 -5.04
CA ASN A 61 -19.45 -0.73 -4.80
C ASN A 61 -18.05 -0.44 -4.22
N LYS A 62 -17.69 0.83 -4.01
CA LYS A 62 -16.35 1.27 -3.58
C LYS A 62 -15.76 0.46 -2.43
N GLN A 63 -16.50 0.27 -1.35
CA GLN A 63 -16.01 -0.47 -0.18
C GLN A 63 -15.76 -1.95 -0.49
N ALA A 64 -16.62 -2.56 -1.32
CA ALA A 64 -16.45 -3.94 -1.76
C ALA A 64 -15.23 -4.10 -2.66
N GLU A 65 -15.02 -3.15 -3.59
CA GLU A 65 -13.85 -3.12 -4.47
C GLU A 65 -12.54 -2.94 -3.70
N ILE A 66 -12.51 -2.05 -2.70
CA ILE A 66 -11.36 -1.91 -1.78
C ILE A 66 -11.10 -3.23 -1.04
N LYS A 67 -12.14 -3.85 -0.48
CA LYS A 67 -12.03 -5.13 0.23
C LYS A 67 -11.53 -6.26 -0.67
N ASN A 68 -11.80 -6.19 -1.97
CA ASN A 68 -11.35 -7.16 -2.97
C ASN A 68 -9.96 -6.82 -3.57
N GLY A 69 -9.29 -5.75 -3.12
CA GLY A 69 -7.96 -5.37 -3.62
C GLY A 69 -7.98 -4.71 -5.00
N LEU A 70 -9.10 -4.11 -5.41
CA LEU A 70 -9.31 -3.50 -6.73
C LEU A 70 -9.05 -1.98 -6.76
N VAL A 71 -8.47 -1.43 -5.69
CA VAL A 71 -8.17 -0.01 -5.53
C VAL A 71 -6.81 0.15 -4.86
N GLY A 72 -5.89 0.87 -5.51
CA GLY A 72 -4.52 1.11 -5.00
C GLY A 72 -4.42 2.38 -4.15
N SER A 73 -5.26 3.38 -4.43
CA SER A 73 -5.19 4.67 -3.74
C SER A 73 -6.53 5.39 -3.64
N MET A 74 -6.60 6.30 -2.67
CA MET A 74 -7.75 7.18 -2.42
C MET A 74 -7.30 8.64 -2.37
N LEU A 75 -8.05 9.53 -3.00
CA LEU A 75 -7.88 10.98 -2.93
C LEU A 75 -8.97 11.59 -2.02
N ASN A 76 -8.66 12.70 -1.36
CA ASN A 76 -9.61 13.51 -0.59
C ASN A 76 -10.24 12.81 0.64
N VAL A 77 -9.58 11.79 1.16
CA VAL A 77 -9.95 11.17 2.45
C VAL A 77 -9.29 11.97 3.57
N THR A 78 -10.09 12.76 4.29
CA THR A 78 -9.62 13.61 5.38
C THR A 78 -9.88 12.99 6.75
N GLY A 79 -8.91 13.09 7.64
CA GLY A 79 -9.03 12.68 9.04
C GLY A 79 -8.61 11.23 9.32
N ALA A 80 -7.87 11.04 10.41
CA ALA A 80 -7.24 9.76 10.76
C ALA A 80 -8.25 8.60 10.92
N GLU A 81 -9.45 8.88 11.43
CA GLU A 81 -10.49 7.88 11.60
C GLU A 81 -11.00 7.35 10.25
N SER A 82 -11.32 8.25 9.31
CA SER A 82 -11.79 7.89 7.97
C SER A 82 -10.72 7.11 7.20
N THR A 83 -9.48 7.61 7.20
CA THR A 83 -8.31 6.91 6.61
C THR A 83 -8.14 5.51 7.19
N LYS A 84 -8.24 5.37 8.52
CA LYS A 84 -8.12 4.07 9.21
C LYS A 84 -9.26 3.11 8.81
N ASN A 85 -10.48 3.60 8.66
CA ASN A 85 -11.61 2.76 8.27
C ASN A 85 -11.44 2.19 6.86
N TYR A 86 -11.01 3.01 5.90
CA TYR A 86 -10.69 2.54 4.55
C TYR A 86 -9.48 1.60 4.54
N GLN A 87 -8.43 1.89 5.30
CA GLN A 87 -7.27 1.01 5.37
C GLN A 87 -7.65 -0.36 5.98
N LYS A 88 -8.53 -0.39 6.99
CA LYS A 88 -9.06 -1.65 7.53
C LYS A 88 -9.77 -2.51 6.48
N LEU A 89 -10.46 -1.89 5.52
CA LEU A 89 -11.08 -2.62 4.41
C LEU A 89 -10.02 -3.20 3.47
N ALA A 90 -9.00 -2.42 3.10
CA ALA A 90 -7.90 -2.91 2.26
C ALA A 90 -7.15 -4.09 2.91
N MET A 91 -7.01 -4.09 4.24
CA MET A 91 -6.41 -5.19 5.01
C MET A 91 -7.26 -6.47 5.04
N GLN A 92 -8.50 -6.45 4.55
CA GLN A 92 -9.33 -7.64 4.37
C GLN A 92 -9.11 -8.31 3.00
N SER A 93 -8.40 -7.66 2.07
CA SER A 93 -8.10 -8.21 0.75
C SER A 93 -7.15 -9.41 0.83
N ARG A 94 -7.14 -10.24 -0.23
CA ARG A 94 -6.37 -11.48 -0.29
C ARG A 94 -4.87 -11.30 0.03
N LEU A 95 -4.25 -10.25 -0.54
CA LEU A 95 -2.83 -9.94 -0.35
C LEU A 95 -2.58 -8.83 0.68
N LYS A 96 -3.62 -8.17 1.20
CA LYS A 96 -3.52 -7.12 2.22
C LYS A 96 -2.55 -5.99 1.82
N ILE A 97 -2.54 -5.63 0.54
CA ILE A 97 -1.72 -4.52 0.04
C ILE A 97 -2.32 -3.21 0.60
N PRO A 98 -1.55 -2.37 1.31
CA PRO A 98 -2.05 -1.12 1.87
C PRO A 98 -2.32 -0.09 0.78
N MET A 99 -3.36 0.72 0.98
CA MET A 99 -3.66 1.83 0.08
C MET A 99 -2.83 3.07 0.40
N LEU A 100 -2.55 3.86 -0.63
CA LEU A 100 -2.09 5.24 -0.52
C LEU A 100 -3.26 6.20 -0.34
N PHE A 101 -3.04 7.28 0.40
CA PHE A 101 -4.03 8.34 0.60
C PHE A 101 -3.42 9.69 0.20
N GLY A 102 -3.95 10.27 -0.86
CA GLY A 102 -3.54 11.58 -1.37
C GLY A 102 -4.50 12.69 -0.96
N GLN A 103 -3.97 13.91 -0.90
CA GLN A 103 -4.72 15.14 -0.68
C GLN A 103 -3.99 16.29 -1.37
N ASP A 104 -4.75 17.22 -1.96
CA ASP A 104 -4.20 18.47 -2.49
C ASP A 104 -3.83 19.44 -1.36
N VAL A 105 -2.68 19.20 -0.72
CA VAL A 105 -2.11 20.08 0.31
C VAL A 105 -1.17 21.09 -0.36
N ILE A 106 -1.75 22.11 -0.99
CA ILE A 106 -1.01 23.05 -1.85
C ILE A 106 -0.28 24.13 -1.05
N HIS A 107 -0.96 24.80 -0.12
CA HIS A 107 -0.40 25.87 0.71
C HIS A 107 -0.78 25.72 2.20
N GLY A 108 -0.85 24.47 2.68
CA GLY A 108 -1.20 24.14 4.06
C GLY A 108 -2.39 23.20 4.18
N TYR A 109 -2.48 22.47 5.30
CA TYR A 109 -3.52 21.47 5.55
C TYR A 109 -4.64 21.99 6.47
N LYS A 110 -4.31 22.21 7.75
CA LYS A 110 -5.22 22.87 8.72
C LYS A 110 -4.89 24.35 8.87
N THR A 111 -3.61 24.66 9.01
CA THR A 111 -3.08 26.02 8.96
C THR A 111 -2.71 26.33 7.52
N THR A 112 -3.23 27.43 6.98
CA THR A 112 -3.00 27.87 5.62
C THR A 112 -1.93 28.96 5.57
N PHE A 113 -1.16 28.97 4.48
CA PHE A 113 -0.14 29.95 4.14
C PHE A 113 -0.60 30.77 2.91
N PRO A 114 0.09 31.86 2.52
CA PRO A 114 -0.17 32.55 1.25
C PRO A 114 -0.07 31.60 0.04
N ILE A 115 -0.75 31.96 -1.06
CA ILE A 115 -0.77 31.15 -2.29
C ILE A 115 0.63 31.03 -2.92
N PRO A 116 0.93 29.92 -3.63
CA PRO A 116 2.19 29.76 -4.36
C PRO A 116 2.41 30.80 -5.46
#